data_AF-A0AAN8L7U6-F1
#
_entry.id   AF-A0AAN8L7U6-F1
#
_cell.length_a   1.000
_cell.length_b   1.000
_cell.length_c   1.000
_cell.angle_alpha   90.00
_cell.angle_beta   90.00
_cell.angle_gamma   90.00
#
_symmetry.space_group_name_H-M   'P 1'
#
loop_
_entity.id
_entity.type
_entity.pdbx_description
1 polymer ?
#
loop_
_entity_poly.entity_id
_entity_poly.type
_entity_poly.pdbx_seq_one_letter_code
_entity_poly.pdbx_strand_id
1 'polypeptide(L)'
;MNTTFAHRRQEVINQCPSVEDLKDRWPALFEASIFVFQINDEFQRLTTKHLEPRFMAKLDQDIPKLLSLFHSKGGALGHRLRVILDVLLQVFLGAVPGGAGVTPITQVVRA
;
A
#
# COMPACT_ATOMS: atom_id res chain seq x y z
N MET A 1 -26.84 12.68 2.32
CA MET A 1 -26.53 13.04 3.72
C MET A 1 -25.07 12.72 4.00
N ASN A 2 -24.26 13.71 4.38
CA ASN A 2 -22.85 13.50 4.71
C ASN A 2 -22.73 12.86 6.10
N THR A 3 -22.79 11.52 6.16
CA THR A 3 -22.51 10.77 7.38
C THR A 3 -21.06 11.03 7.80
N THR A 4 -20.84 11.62 8.97
CA THR A 4 -19.52 11.88 9.52
C THR A 4 -18.84 10.56 9.95
N PHE A 5 -17.51 10.55 9.96
CA PHE A 5 -16.72 9.35 10.33
C PHE A 5 -17.11 8.75 11.69
N ALA A 6 -17.39 9.60 12.68
CA ALA A 6 -17.81 9.15 14.02
C ALA A 6 -19.11 8.32 13.98
N HIS A 7 -20.05 8.70 13.12
CA HIS A 7 -21.30 7.98 12.94
C HIS A 7 -21.07 6.60 12.31
N ARG A 8 -20.22 6.55 11.28
CA ARG A 8 -19.83 5.29 10.63
C ARG A 8 -19.15 4.32 11.59
N ARG A 9 -18.26 4.84 12.45
CA ARG A 9 -17.56 4.04 13.46
C ARG A 9 -18.52 3.43 14.49
N GLN A 10 -19.46 4.21 15.01
CA GLN A 10 -20.47 3.68 15.94
C GLN A 10 -21.27 2.57 15.28
N GLU A 11 -21.61 2.73 14.02
CA GLU A 11 -22.35 1.73 13.29
C GLU A 11 -21.57 0.43 13.05
N VAL A 12 -20.30 0.52 12.64
CA VAL A 12 -19.44 -0.67 12.49
C VAL A 12 -19.27 -1.41 13.82
N ILE A 13 -19.10 -0.67 14.92
CA ILE A 13 -18.92 -1.25 16.25
C ILE A 13 -20.21 -1.92 16.74
N ASN A 14 -21.36 -1.28 16.54
CA ASN A 14 -22.62 -1.74 17.11
C ASN A 14 -23.33 -2.78 16.25
N GLN A 15 -23.24 -2.66 14.92
CA GLN A 15 -23.98 -3.51 13.98
C GLN A 15 -23.11 -4.59 13.34
N CYS A 16 -21.77 -4.47 13.41
CA CYS A 16 -20.82 -5.38 12.79
C CYS A 16 -21.22 -5.83 11.36
N PRO A 17 -21.58 -4.90 10.46
CA PRO A 17 -22.07 -5.22 9.13
C PRO A 17 -20.97 -5.88 8.29
N SER A 18 -21.38 -6.65 7.27
CA SER A 18 -20.42 -7.29 6.37
C SER A 18 -19.68 -6.25 5.51
N VAL A 19 -18.54 -6.65 4.94
CA VAL A 19 -17.79 -5.78 4.02
C VAL A 19 -18.60 -5.45 2.76
N GLU A 20 -19.50 -6.35 2.35
CA GLU A 20 -20.42 -6.15 1.23
C GLU A 20 -21.46 -5.07 1.55
N ASP A 21 -22.08 -5.13 2.73
CA ASP A 21 -23.01 -4.11 3.20
C ASP A 21 -22.35 -2.73 3.32
N LEU A 22 -21.10 -2.69 3.76
CA LEU A 22 -20.32 -1.45 3.86
C LEU A 22 -20.02 -0.86 2.48
N LYS A 23 -19.75 -1.70 1.48
CA LYS A 23 -19.51 -1.28 0.09
C LYS A 23 -20.76 -0.70 -0.54
N ASP A 24 -21.91 -1.34 -0.36
CA ASP A 24 -23.17 -0.87 -0.93
C ASP A 24 -23.62 0.45 -0.29
N ARG A 25 -23.37 0.60 1.01
CA ARG A 25 -23.78 1.80 1.75
C ARG A 25 -22.83 2.97 1.56
N TRP A 26 -21.53 2.70 1.52
CA TRP A 26 -20.49 3.72 1.39
C TRP A 26 -19.52 3.39 0.27
N PRO A 27 -19.96 3.35 -1.00
CA PRO A 27 -19.11 2.97 -2.12
C PRO A 27 -17.90 3.90 -2.28
N ALA A 28 -18.09 5.20 -1.96
CA ALA A 28 -17.02 6.19 -1.95
C ALA A 28 -15.91 5.91 -0.92
N LEU A 29 -16.13 5.05 0.09
CA LEU A 29 -15.05 4.59 0.98
C LEU A 29 -14.13 3.58 0.30
N PHE A 30 -14.61 2.88 -0.72
CA PHE A 30 -13.86 1.83 -1.42
C PHE A 30 -13.34 2.30 -2.78
N GLU A 31 -13.68 3.52 -3.18
CA GLU A 31 -12.97 4.28 -4.20
C GLU A 31 -11.49 4.39 -3.80
N ALA A 32 -10.59 3.91 -4.67
CA ALA A 32 -9.18 3.73 -4.33
C ALA A 32 -8.52 5.02 -3.78
N SER A 33 -8.83 6.17 -4.37
CA SER A 33 -8.28 7.46 -3.94
C SER A 33 -8.78 7.89 -2.54
N ILE A 34 -10.09 7.75 -2.29
CA ILE A 34 -10.72 8.18 -1.04
C ILE A 34 -10.35 7.21 0.10
N PHE A 35 -10.28 5.92 -0.20
CA PHE A 35 -9.87 4.87 0.74
C PHE A 35 -8.44 5.08 1.24
N VAL A 36 -7.50 5.34 0.34
CA VAL A 36 -6.08 5.57 0.69
C VAL A 36 -5.93 6.80 1.58
N PHE A 37 -6.65 7.89 1.28
CA PHE A 37 -6.63 9.10 2.12
C PHE A 37 -7.15 8.81 3.54
N GLN A 38 -8.29 8.12 3.65
CA GLN A 38 -8.88 7.83 4.96
C GLN A 38 -8.05 6.86 5.79
N ILE A 39 -7.43 5.85 5.17
CA ILE A 39 -6.51 4.95 5.87
C ILE A 39 -5.29 5.72 6.40
N ASN A 40 -4.70 6.58 5.58
CA ASN A 40 -3.54 7.37 6.00
C ASN A 40 -3.90 8.27 7.20
N ASP A 41 -5.04 8.95 7.16
CA ASP A 41 -5.51 9.85 8.22
C ASP A 41 -5.84 9.08 9.51
N GLU A 42 -6.58 7.97 9.42
CA GLU A 42 -6.92 7.16 10.59
C GLU A 42 -5.70 6.46 11.20
N PHE A 43 -4.79 5.96 10.35
CA PHE A 43 -3.55 5.38 10.83
C PHE A 43 -2.71 6.43 11.57
N GLN A 44 -2.62 7.65 11.03
CA GLN A 44 -1.94 8.76 11.71
C GLN A 44 -2.64 9.13 13.01
N ARG A 45 -3.98 9.14 13.05
CA ARG A 45 -4.73 9.45 14.26
C ARG A 45 -4.52 8.43 15.37
N LEU A 46 -4.48 7.12 15.04
CA LEU A 46 -4.32 6.04 16.02
C LEU A 46 -2.88 5.83 16.47
N THR A 47 -1.92 5.96 15.54
CA THR A 47 -0.52 5.59 15.78
C THR A 47 0.41 6.78 15.91
N THR A 48 -0.08 8.00 15.60
CA THR A 48 0.69 9.25 15.55
C THR A 48 1.80 9.22 14.49
N LYS A 49 1.68 8.34 13.49
CA LYS A 49 2.69 8.10 12.46
C LYS A 49 2.06 8.21 11.07
N HIS A 50 2.78 8.80 10.11
CA HIS A 50 2.35 8.77 8.71
C HIS A 50 2.58 7.38 8.11
N LEU A 51 1.52 6.72 7.64
CA LEU A 51 1.58 5.36 7.12
C LEU A 51 2.42 5.29 5.85
N GLU A 52 1.99 6.00 4.81
CA GLU A 52 2.56 5.89 3.46
C GLU A 52 4.06 6.24 3.42
N PRO A 53 4.55 7.38 3.96
CA PRO A 53 5.98 7.67 3.96
C PRO A 53 6.82 6.65 4.73
N ARG A 54 6.31 6.13 5.85
CA ARG A 54 7.04 5.14 6.65
C ARG A 54 7.06 3.78 5.99
N PHE A 55 5.95 3.39 5.35
CA PHE A 55 5.84 2.15 4.61
C PHE A 55 6.81 2.15 3.42
N MET A 56 6.80 3.22 2.61
CA MET A 56 7.70 3.37 1.48
C MET A 56 9.18 3.40 1.91
N ALA A 57 9.52 4.15 2.96
CA ALA A 57 10.88 4.16 3.51
C ALA A 57 11.32 2.78 4.01
N LYS A 58 10.39 1.97 4.53
CA LYS A 58 10.69 0.62 5.00
C LYS A 58 10.91 -0.35 3.84
N LEU A 59 10.13 -0.22 2.77
CA LEU A 59 10.36 -0.93 1.52
C LEU A 59 11.74 -0.58 0.94
N ASP A 60 12.09 0.71 0.88
CA ASP A 60 13.40 1.19 0.42
C ASP A 60 14.55 0.54 1.21
N GLN A 61 14.38 0.36 2.51
CA GLN A 61 15.39 -0.25 3.38
C GLN A 61 15.54 -1.76 3.17
N ASP A 62 14.42 -2.47 2.99
CA ASP A 62 14.39 -3.93 3.10
C ASP A 62 14.47 -4.62 1.73
N ILE A 63 14.00 -3.99 0.64
CA ILE A 63 14.00 -4.55 -0.72
C ILE A 63 15.41 -4.91 -1.22
N PRO A 64 16.46 -4.10 -1.02
CA PRO A 64 17.81 -4.47 -1.47
C PRO A 64 18.32 -5.78 -0.85
N LYS A 65 18.02 -6.01 0.44
CA LYS A 65 18.36 -7.24 1.15
C LYS A 65 17.52 -8.41 0.67
N LEU A 66 16.26 -8.17 0.35
CA LEU A 66 15.36 -9.18 -0.19
C LEU A 66 15.80 -9.62 -1.60
N LEU A 67 16.20 -8.67 -2.45
CA LEU A 67 16.75 -8.92 -3.78
C LEU A 67 18.04 -9.77 -3.73
N SER A 68 18.95 -9.46 -2.81
CA SER A 68 20.20 -10.24 -2.68
C SER A 68 19.95 -11.68 -2.23
N LEU A 69 19.00 -11.91 -1.32
CA LEU A 69 18.57 -13.25 -0.91
C LEU A 69 17.87 -14.02 -2.04
N PHE A 70 17.15 -13.33 -2.91
CA PHE A 70 16.50 -13.95 -4.04
C PHE A 70 17.48 -14.29 -5.17
N HIS A 71 18.48 -13.46 -5.40
CA HIS A 71 19.54 -13.75 -6.38
C HIS A 71 20.42 -14.92 -5.94
N SER A 72 20.57 -15.16 -4.63
CA SER A 72 21.33 -16.31 -4.12
C SER A 72 20.55 -17.63 -4.13
N LYS A 73 19.22 -17.60 -4.32
CA LYS A 73 18.38 -18.80 -4.43
C LYS A 73 18.15 -19.21 -5.90
N GLY A 74 18.61 -20.40 -6.26
CA GLY A 74 18.36 -21.03 -7.57
C GLY A 74 17.19 -22.02 -7.59
N GLY A 75 17.00 -22.69 -8.73
CA GLY A 75 16.00 -23.75 -8.91
C GLY A 75 14.55 -23.26 -8.95
N ALA A 76 13.59 -24.18 -8.77
CA ALA A 76 12.15 -23.88 -8.87
C ALA A 76 11.67 -22.78 -7.91
N LEU A 77 12.29 -22.69 -6.72
CA LEU A 77 12.01 -21.62 -5.76
C LEU A 77 12.54 -20.27 -6.24
N GLY A 78 13.75 -20.22 -6.80
CA GLY A 78 14.30 -19.02 -7.42
C GLY A 78 13.45 -18.48 -8.58
N HIS A 79 12.88 -19.37 -9.40
CA HIS A 79 11.95 -18.97 -10.48
C HIS A 79 10.65 -18.35 -9.94
N ARG A 80 10.02 -18.94 -8.92
CA ARG A 80 8.81 -18.37 -8.30
C ARG A 80 9.07 -17.00 -7.67
N LEU A 81 10.22 -16.87 -7.00
CA LEU A 81 10.62 -15.62 -6.36
C LEU A 81 10.95 -14.54 -7.39
N ARG A 82 11.50 -14.92 -8.55
CA ARG A 82 11.74 -14.01 -9.67
C ARG A 82 10.46 -13.43 -10.25
N VAL A 83 9.38 -14.21 -10.35
CA VAL A 83 8.07 -13.70 -10.82
C VAL A 83 7.53 -12.63 -9.86
N ILE A 84 7.61 -12.87 -8.55
CA ILE A 84 7.15 -11.90 -7.54
C ILE A 84 8.01 -10.63 -7.57
N LEU A 85 9.33 -10.79 -7.73
CA LEU A 85 10.25 -9.67 -7.91
C LEU A 85 9.97 -8.87 -9.18
N ASP A 86 9.61 -9.53 -10.27
CA ASP A 86 9.32 -8.85 -11.53
C ASP A 86 8.05 -7.99 -11.40
N VAL A 87 7.00 -8.48 -10.73
CA VAL A 87 5.80 -7.69 -10.43
C VAL A 87 6.14 -6.48 -9.56
N LEU A 88 6.94 -6.67 -8.52
CA LEU A 88 7.42 -5.58 -7.68
C LEU A 88 8.20 -4.55 -8.52
N LEU A 89 9.18 -4.98 -9.31
CA LEU A 89 9.98 -4.13 -10.20
C LEU A 89 9.17 -3.46 -11.31
N GLN A 90 8.12 -4.09 -11.84
CA GLN A 90 7.22 -3.48 -12.81
C GLN A 90 6.40 -2.36 -12.19
N VAL A 91 5.90 -2.56 -10.97
CA VAL A 91 5.25 -1.49 -10.18
C VAL A 91 6.25 -0.36 -9.86
N PHE A 92 7.54 -0.68 -9.70
CA PHE A 92 8.61 0.32 -9.46
C PHE A 92 9.11 1.05 -10.73
N LEU A 93 9.16 0.39 -11.90
CA LEU A 93 9.69 0.93 -13.16
C LEU A 93 8.61 1.58 -14.04
N GLY A 94 7.33 1.27 -13.83
CA GLY A 94 6.21 1.87 -14.56
C GLY A 94 5.99 3.36 -14.30
N ALA A 95 6.77 3.97 -13.39
CA ALA A 95 6.59 5.35 -12.92
C ALA A 95 7.74 6.32 -13.24
N VAL A 96 8.79 5.92 -13.99
CA VAL A 96 9.87 6.87 -14.36
C VAL A 96 10.27 6.74 -15.84
N PRO A 97 10.02 7.78 -16.68
CA PRO A 97 10.66 7.88 -17.97
C PRO A 97 12.08 8.45 -17.80
N GLY A 98 13.07 7.57 -17.87
CA GLY A 98 14.47 7.92 -18.14
C GLY A 98 15.33 8.29 -16.93
N GLY A 99 16.39 7.51 -16.72
CA GLY A 99 17.50 7.88 -15.85
C GLY A 99 18.08 6.71 -15.08
N ALA A 100 19.32 6.33 -15.39
CA ALA A 100 20.07 5.30 -14.70
C ALA A 100 20.35 5.69 -13.24
N GLY A 101 19.52 5.20 -12.33
CA GLY A 101 19.71 5.29 -10.89
C GLY A 101 18.52 4.67 -10.16
N VAL A 102 18.77 3.72 -9.25
CA VAL A 102 17.71 3.13 -8.42
C VAL A 102 17.13 4.23 -7.55
N THR A 103 15.97 4.75 -7.96
CA THR A 103 15.30 5.86 -7.29
C THR A 103 14.62 5.31 -6.03
N PRO A 104 14.71 5.98 -4.87
CA PRO A 104 13.97 5.58 -3.69
C PRO A 104 12.47 5.56 -4.01
N ILE A 105 11.74 4.53 -3.57
CA ILE A 105 10.29 4.37 -3.70
C ILE A 105 9.56 5.60 -3.17
N THR A 106 10.11 6.21 -2.12
CA THR A 106 9.62 7.48 -1.55
C THR A 106 9.60 8.65 -2.55
N GLN A 107 10.41 8.61 -3.61
CA GLN A 107 10.48 9.62 -4.70
C GLN A 107 9.61 9.25 -5.91
N VAL A 108 9.30 7.97 -6.12
CA VAL A 108 8.56 7.47 -7.29
C VAL A 108 7.04 7.64 -7.13
N VAL A 109 6.52 7.56 -5.90
CA VAL A 109 5.08 7.68 -5.60
C VAL A 109 4.59 9.14 -5.58
N ARG A 110 5.49 10.12 -5.71
CA ARG A 110 5.18 11.56 -5.64
C ARG A 110 5.04 12.27 -7.00
N ALA A 111 5.24 11.59 -8.11
CA ALA A 111 5.06 12.12 -9.47
C ALA A 111 3.69 11.70 -10.04
#